data_AF-A0A410NW46-F1
#
_entry.id   AF-A0A410NW46-F1
#
_cell.length_a   1.000
_cell.length_b   1.000
_cell.length_c   1.000
_cell.angle_alpha   90.00
_cell.angle_beta   90.00
_cell.angle_gamma   90.00
#
_symmetry.space_group_name_H-M   'P 1'
#
loop_
_entity.id
_entity.type
_entity.pdbx_description
1 polymer ?
#
loop_
_entity_poly.entity_id
_entity_poly.type
_entity_poly.pdbx_seq_one_letter_code
_entity_poly.pdbx_strand_id
1 'polypeptide(L)'
;MSTPTVHTGILIRRPIDEVYQAFTEPGVTSWFWFTHGDRRLSQGATVTWTWGMYGVSTRILVKDVQVNRRILIDWNLDDQPTEVEWRFEARGKTTWVEIFNRSFPATDEGVKAALDAMEGFTLVLAGAKLWLERAIEPTFIVDRFPDQVLPDWKG
;
A
#
# COMPACT_ATOMS: atom_id res chain seq x y z
N MET A 1 1.15 11.35 25.59
CA MET A 1 1.63 11.53 24.21
C MET A 1 0.47 11.26 23.27
N SER A 2 0.32 12.01 22.17
CA SER A 2 -0.69 11.71 21.15
C SER A 2 -0.27 10.48 20.34
N THR A 3 -1.22 9.60 20.04
CA THR A 3 -0.98 8.47 19.13
C THR A 3 -0.49 8.96 17.77
N PRO A 4 0.65 8.45 17.25
CA PRO A 4 1.12 8.86 15.94
C PRO A 4 0.14 8.39 14.85
N THR A 5 0.04 9.17 13.79
CA THR A 5 -0.78 8.87 12.62
C THR A 5 -0.02 9.28 11.37
N VAL A 6 -0.31 8.59 10.27
CA VAL A 6 0.28 8.82 8.97
C VAL A 6 -0.81 9.28 8.01
N HIS A 7 -0.48 10.28 7.20
CA HIS A 7 -1.33 10.77 6.11
C HIS A 7 -0.45 11.20 4.94
N THR A 8 -0.68 10.60 3.78
CA THR A 8 -0.03 10.98 2.53
C THR A 8 -1.05 10.92 1.39
N GLY A 9 -0.80 11.66 0.31
CA GLY A 9 -1.73 11.70 -0.82
C GLY A 9 -1.10 12.24 -2.09
N ILE A 10 -1.65 11.85 -3.23
CA ILE A 10 -1.18 12.28 -4.55
C ILE A 10 -2.32 12.30 -5.57
N LEU A 11 -2.18 13.17 -6.58
CA LEU A 11 -3.04 13.15 -7.76
C LEU A 11 -2.48 12.17 -8.79
N ILE A 12 -3.29 11.22 -9.25
CA ILE A 12 -2.98 10.30 -10.33
C ILE A 12 -3.83 10.68 -11.55
N ARG A 13 -3.20 10.86 -12.72
CA ARG A 13 -3.84 11.32 -13.95
C ARG A 13 -4.53 10.18 -14.70
N ARG A 14 -5.37 9.43 -13.98
CA ARG A 14 -6.22 8.36 -14.50
C ARG A 14 -7.63 8.43 -13.90
N PRO A 15 -8.64 7.91 -14.60
CA PRO A 15 -9.99 7.71 -14.08
C PRO A 15 -10.03 6.90 -12.78
N ILE A 16 -11.02 7.16 -11.93
CA ILE A 16 -11.10 6.60 -10.58
C ILE A 16 -11.25 5.08 -10.55
N ASP A 17 -11.92 4.51 -11.54
CA ASP A 17 -12.08 3.06 -11.69
C ASP A 17 -10.74 2.39 -11.96
N GLU A 18 -9.92 2.93 -12.86
CA GLU A 18 -8.56 2.42 -13.10
C GLU A 18 -7.70 2.51 -11.84
N VAL A 19 -7.71 3.67 -11.17
CA VAL A 19 -6.91 3.89 -9.97
C VAL A 19 -7.35 2.97 -8.82
N TYR A 20 -8.64 2.87 -8.56
CA TYR A 20 -9.19 2.02 -7.51
C TYR A 20 -8.91 0.52 -7.78
N GLN A 21 -9.07 0.06 -9.02
CA GLN A 21 -8.72 -1.31 -9.40
C GLN A 21 -7.24 -1.61 -9.16
N ALA A 22 -6.35 -0.64 -9.42
CA ALA A 22 -4.91 -0.81 -9.19
C ALA A 22 -4.53 -1.14 -7.74
N PHE A 23 -5.34 -0.73 -6.76
CA PHE A 23 -5.12 -1.03 -5.33
C PHE A 23 -5.92 -2.24 -4.81
N THR A 24 -6.82 -2.82 -5.61
CA THR A 24 -7.65 -3.97 -5.20
C THR A 24 -7.32 -5.26 -5.96
N GLU A 25 -6.77 -5.15 -7.16
CA GLU A 25 -6.38 -6.27 -8.02
C GLU A 25 -4.88 -6.58 -7.85
N PRO A 26 -4.49 -7.70 -7.24
CA PRO A 26 -3.07 -8.00 -6.98
C PRO A 26 -2.24 -8.11 -8.26
N GLY A 27 -2.85 -8.53 -9.38
CA GLY A 27 -2.18 -8.55 -10.68
C GLY A 27 -1.79 -7.17 -11.23
N VAL A 28 -2.41 -6.10 -10.70
CA VAL A 28 -2.04 -4.70 -11.00
C VAL A 28 -1.17 -4.13 -9.89
N THR A 29 -1.55 -4.34 -8.62
CA THR A 29 -0.81 -3.82 -7.46
C THR A 29 0.64 -4.31 -7.42
N SER A 30 0.89 -5.53 -7.92
CA SER A 30 2.23 -6.11 -7.90
C SER A 30 3.24 -5.38 -8.79
N TRP A 31 2.78 -4.53 -9.72
CA TRP A 31 3.67 -3.72 -10.55
C TRP A 31 4.29 -2.53 -9.81
N PHE A 32 3.82 -2.19 -8.62
CA PHE A 32 4.33 -1.00 -7.91
C PHE A 32 4.49 -1.13 -6.40
N TRP A 33 4.10 -2.26 -5.78
CA TRP A 33 4.13 -2.38 -4.31
C TRP A 33 4.74 -3.68 -3.77
N PHE A 34 4.09 -4.82 -3.98
CA PHE A 34 4.55 -6.15 -3.52
C PHE A 34 4.81 -7.04 -4.72
N THR A 35 5.51 -8.16 -4.57
CA THR A 35 5.74 -9.06 -5.72
C THR A 35 4.57 -10.00 -5.98
N HIS A 36 3.80 -10.33 -4.93
CA HIS A 36 2.63 -11.19 -5.05
C HIS A 36 1.57 -10.89 -3.99
N GLY A 37 0.30 -10.88 -4.41
CA GLY A 37 -0.86 -10.91 -3.53
C GLY A 37 -1.74 -12.10 -3.88
N ASP A 38 -2.14 -12.87 -2.86
CA ASP A 38 -2.78 -14.18 -3.07
C ASP A 38 -4.22 -14.08 -3.62
N ARG A 39 -4.91 -12.96 -3.36
CA ARG A 39 -6.27 -12.72 -3.83
C ARG A 39 -6.61 -11.23 -3.91
N ARG A 40 -7.67 -10.94 -4.66
CA ARG A 40 -8.33 -9.62 -4.71
C ARG A 40 -8.85 -9.21 -3.34
N LEU A 41 -8.82 -7.91 -3.05
CA LEU A 41 -9.44 -7.38 -1.83
C LEU A 41 -10.97 -7.49 -1.90
N SER A 42 -11.54 -8.21 -0.94
CA SER A 42 -12.98 -8.33 -0.70
C SER A 42 -13.25 -8.23 0.80
N GLN A 43 -14.36 -7.58 1.16
CA GLN A 43 -14.71 -7.36 2.56
C GLN A 43 -14.78 -8.68 3.34
N GLY A 44 -14.15 -8.70 4.53
CA GLY A 44 -14.06 -9.84 5.42
C GLY A 44 -12.94 -10.83 5.07
N ALA A 45 -12.26 -10.68 3.93
CA ALA A 45 -11.17 -11.59 3.55
C ALA A 45 -9.88 -11.30 4.33
N THR A 46 -9.17 -12.37 4.67
CA THR A 46 -7.73 -12.30 4.99
C THR A 46 -6.94 -12.52 3.72
N VAL A 47 -6.01 -11.61 3.44
CA VAL A 47 -5.17 -11.60 2.22
C VAL A 47 -3.71 -11.65 2.64
N THR A 48 -2.87 -12.31 1.85
CA THR A 48 -1.42 -12.37 2.07
C THR A 48 -0.71 -11.61 0.97
N TRP A 49 0.13 -10.65 1.36
CA TRP A 49 1.03 -9.91 0.48
C TRP A 49 2.47 -10.35 0.72
N THR A 50 3.23 -10.53 -0.35
CA THR A 50 4.59 -11.08 -0.32
C THR A 50 5.54 -10.15 -1.07
N TRP A 51 6.68 -9.85 -0.42
CA TRP A 51 7.84 -9.20 -1.00
C TRP A 51 8.90 -10.27 -1.22
N GLY A 52 8.78 -10.97 -2.36
CA GLY A 52 9.61 -12.12 -2.71
C GLY A 52 11.09 -11.76 -2.80
N MET A 53 11.41 -10.53 -3.22
CA MET A 53 12.78 -10.02 -3.23
C MET A 53 13.44 -10.01 -1.85
N TYR A 54 12.64 -9.93 -0.78
CA TYR A 54 13.10 -9.91 0.61
C TYR A 54 12.74 -11.20 1.38
N GLY A 55 12.03 -12.14 0.76
CA GLY A 55 11.57 -13.36 1.43
C GLY A 55 10.57 -13.14 2.57
N VAL A 56 9.85 -12.01 2.59
CA VAL A 56 8.89 -11.66 3.65
C VAL A 56 7.46 -11.59 3.12
N SER A 57 6.51 -11.94 4.00
CA SER A 57 5.08 -11.83 3.73
C SER A 57 4.36 -11.24 4.93
N THR A 58 3.22 -10.59 4.68
CA THR A 58 2.32 -10.10 5.72
C THR A 58 0.88 -10.52 5.43
N ARG A 59 0.11 -10.77 6.48
CA ARG A 59 -1.34 -10.98 6.40
C ARG A 59 -2.07 -9.70 6.77
N ILE A 60 -3.11 -9.39 6.01
CA ILE A 60 -4.00 -8.24 6.23
C ILE A 60 -5.45 -8.71 6.32
N LEU A 61 -6.28 -8.00 7.09
CA LEU A 61 -7.73 -8.23 7.16
C LEU A 61 -8.43 -7.08 6.43
N VAL A 62 -9.25 -7.41 5.44
CA VAL A 62 -10.04 -6.41 4.72
C VAL A 62 -11.33 -6.12 5.49
N LYS A 63 -11.42 -4.93 6.09
CA LYS A 63 -12.56 -4.54 6.94
C LYS A 63 -13.73 -3.97 6.16
N ASP A 64 -13.43 -3.14 5.15
CA ASP A 64 -14.44 -2.46 4.33
C ASP A 64 -13.85 -2.11 2.96
N VAL A 65 -14.64 -2.29 1.92
CA VAL A 65 -14.25 -2.02 0.53
C VAL A 65 -15.45 -1.40 -0.19
N GLN A 66 -15.32 -0.14 -0.57
CA GLN A 66 -16.35 0.61 -1.27
C GLN A 66 -15.80 1.01 -2.64
N VAL A 67 -16.41 0.45 -3.69
CA VAL A 67 -15.97 0.66 -5.08
C VAL A 67 -15.76 2.13 -5.37
N ASN A 68 -14.58 2.48 -5.88
CA ASN A 68 -14.18 3.83 -6.27
C ASN A 68 -14.26 4.87 -5.13
N ARG A 69 -14.20 4.45 -3.86
CA ARG A 69 -14.32 5.37 -2.74
C ARG A 69 -13.36 5.06 -1.61
N ARG A 70 -13.28 3.80 -1.18
CA ARG A 70 -12.59 3.43 0.07
C ARG A 70 -12.06 2.00 0.06
N ILE A 71 -10.89 1.82 0.66
CA ILE A 71 -10.39 0.52 1.11
C ILE A 71 -9.96 0.69 2.57
N LEU A 72 -10.40 -0.20 3.45
CA LEU A 72 -10.01 -0.22 4.86
C LEU A 72 -9.50 -1.61 5.23
N ILE A 73 -8.30 -1.68 5.79
CA ILE A 73 -7.69 -2.94 6.24
C ILE A 73 -7.11 -2.79 7.65
N ASP A 74 -6.97 -3.91 8.36
CA ASP A 74 -5.97 -4.05 9.42
C ASP A 74 -4.72 -4.67 8.81
N TRP A 75 -3.59 -3.97 8.93
CA TRP A 75 -2.27 -4.34 8.39
C TRP A 75 -1.44 -5.05 9.46
N ASN A 76 -0.54 -5.98 9.08
CA ASN A 76 0.30 -6.78 9.99
C ASN A 76 -0.51 -7.52 11.07
N LEU A 77 -1.46 -8.36 10.65
CA LEU A 77 -2.37 -9.09 11.55
C LEU A 77 -1.67 -9.97 12.60
N ASP A 78 -0.47 -10.47 12.28
CA ASP A 78 0.27 -11.42 13.11
C ASP A 78 1.10 -10.78 14.23
N ASP A 79 1.16 -9.45 14.29
CA ASP A 79 1.97 -8.72 15.27
C ASP A 79 1.15 -7.61 15.96
N GLN A 80 1.44 -6.34 15.71
CA GLN A 80 0.67 -5.19 16.18
C GLN A 80 -0.13 -4.59 15.02
N PRO A 81 -1.43 -4.93 14.89
CA PRO A 81 -2.19 -4.49 13.75
C PRO A 81 -2.42 -2.99 13.77
N THR A 82 -2.22 -2.34 12.62
CA THR A 82 -2.55 -0.93 12.42
C THR A 82 -3.61 -0.79 11.34
N GLU A 83 -4.48 0.22 11.46
CA GLU A 83 -5.54 0.45 10.48
C GLU A 83 -4.97 1.25 9.31
N VAL A 84 -5.12 0.75 8.08
CA VAL A 84 -4.74 1.48 6.85
C VAL A 84 -6.00 1.73 6.01
N GLU A 85 -6.20 2.99 5.63
CA GLU A 85 -7.33 3.43 4.84
C GLU A 85 -6.87 4.15 3.58
N TRP A 86 -7.31 3.68 2.43
CA TRP A 86 -7.26 4.43 1.17
C TRP A 86 -8.57 5.17 0.96
N ARG A 87 -8.50 6.42 0.52
CA ARG A 87 -9.63 7.19 0.02
C ARG A 87 -9.37 7.63 -1.41
N PHE A 88 -10.40 7.53 -2.24
CA PHE A 88 -10.36 7.90 -3.64
C PHE A 88 -11.39 8.99 -3.92
N GLU A 89 -10.96 10.07 -4.55
CA GLU A 89 -11.81 11.19 -4.93
C GLU A 89 -11.62 11.49 -6.42
N ALA A 90 -12.71 11.43 -7.19
CA ALA A 90 -12.67 11.72 -8.61
C ALA A 90 -12.54 13.23 -8.85
N ARG A 91 -11.59 13.62 -9.70
CA ARG A 91 -11.33 15.00 -10.14
C ARG A 91 -11.28 15.05 -11.66
N GLY A 92 -12.46 14.92 -12.28
CA GLY A 92 -12.60 14.82 -13.74
C GLY A 92 -11.98 13.53 -14.28
N LYS A 93 -10.95 13.65 -15.11
CA LYS A 93 -10.18 12.50 -15.65
C LYS A 93 -9.00 12.07 -14.77
N THR A 94 -8.92 12.63 -13.56
CA THR A 94 -7.85 12.36 -12.59
C THR A 94 -8.46 11.93 -11.27
N THR A 95 -7.65 11.32 -10.41
CA THR A 95 -8.09 10.81 -9.11
C THR A 95 -7.13 11.31 -8.04
N TRP A 96 -7.67 11.90 -6.99
CA TRP A 96 -6.92 12.17 -5.76
C TRP A 96 -6.98 10.93 -4.87
N VAL A 97 -5.83 10.42 -4.47
CA VAL A 97 -5.70 9.25 -3.61
C VAL A 97 -5.05 9.68 -2.31
N GLU A 98 -5.64 9.29 -1.19
CA GLU A 98 -5.06 9.49 0.14
C GLU A 98 -4.89 8.15 0.84
N ILE A 99 -3.82 8.02 1.62
CA ILE A 99 -3.59 6.90 2.53
C ILE A 99 -3.48 7.45 3.94
N PHE A 100 -4.24 6.86 4.85
CA PHE A 100 -4.16 7.09 6.28
C PHE A 100 -3.70 5.81 6.95
N ASN A 101 -2.74 5.89 7.87
CA ASN A 101 -2.40 4.77 8.74
C ASN A 101 -2.46 5.21 10.21
N ARG A 102 -3.20 4.44 11.01
CA ARG A 102 -3.64 4.79 12.37
C ARG A 102 -3.47 3.59 13.30
N SER A 103 -3.69 3.81 14.60
CA SER A 103 -3.61 2.78 15.65
C SER A 103 -2.20 2.34 16.03
N PHE A 104 -1.20 3.18 15.79
CA PHE A 104 0.14 2.97 16.31
C PHE A 104 0.17 3.09 17.85
N PRO A 105 1.07 2.38 18.55
CA PRO A 105 1.28 2.60 19.98
C PRO A 105 1.82 4.01 20.24
N ALA A 106 1.44 4.61 21.38
CA ALA A 106 1.96 5.90 21.81
C ALA A 106 3.33 5.75 22.51
N THR A 107 4.29 5.14 21.80
CA THR A 107 5.67 4.88 22.23
C THR A 107 6.67 5.35 21.16
N ASP A 108 7.96 5.39 21.49
CA ASP A 108 9.02 5.75 20.54
C ASP A 108 9.08 4.77 19.36
N GLU A 109 8.84 3.47 19.61
CA GLU A 109 8.73 2.46 18.56
C GLU A 109 7.52 2.72 17.65
N GLY A 110 6.39 3.16 18.21
CA GLY A 110 5.21 3.53 17.44
C GLY A 110 5.43 4.76 16.56
N VAL A 111 6.19 5.74 17.06
CA VAL A 111 6.60 6.91 16.25
C VAL A 111 7.51 6.47 15.11
N LYS A 112 8.51 5.62 15.38
CA LYS A 112 9.39 5.07 14.34
C LYS A 112 8.60 4.29 13.28
N ALA A 113 7.70 3.39 13.71
CA ALA A 113 6.85 2.62 12.81
C ALA A 113 5.96 3.53 11.94
N ALA A 114 5.43 4.62 12.50
CA ALA A 114 4.67 5.60 11.73
C ALA A 114 5.53 6.34 10.70
N LEU A 115 6.78 6.69 11.02
CA LEU A 115 7.72 7.30 10.06
C LEU A 115 8.07 6.34 8.92
N ASP A 116 8.37 5.07 9.25
CA ASP A 116 8.67 4.03 8.27
C ASP A 116 7.44 3.77 7.36
N ALA A 117 6.24 3.74 7.93
CA ALA A 117 5.00 3.62 7.17
C ALA A 117 4.74 4.84 6.27
N MET A 118 4.99 6.06 6.75
CA MET A 118 4.88 7.29 5.95
C MET A 118 5.81 7.26 4.74
N GLU A 119 7.06 6.82 4.92
CA GLU A 119 8.01 6.62 3.83
C GLU A 119 7.49 5.57 2.83
N GLY A 120 7.13 4.38 3.32
CA GLY A 120 6.66 3.27 2.49
C GLY A 120 5.42 3.63 1.67
N PHE A 121 4.36 4.15 2.30
CA PHE A 121 3.13 4.52 1.59
C PHE A 121 3.34 5.68 0.60
N THR A 122 4.28 6.58 0.87
CA THR A 122 4.64 7.63 -0.09
C THR A 122 5.31 7.04 -1.34
N LEU A 123 6.22 6.07 -1.18
CA LEU A 123 6.82 5.35 -2.30
C LEU A 123 5.78 4.53 -3.08
N VAL A 124 4.83 3.90 -2.40
CA VAL A 124 3.71 3.17 -3.04
C VAL A 124 2.87 4.12 -3.90
N LEU A 125 2.49 5.29 -3.38
CA LEU A 125 1.73 6.28 -4.15
C LEU A 125 2.53 6.81 -5.36
N ALA A 126 3.83 7.05 -5.19
CA ALA A 126 4.71 7.45 -6.29
C ALA A 126 4.83 6.37 -7.37
N GLY A 127 4.99 5.10 -6.95
CA GLY A 127 5.06 3.95 -7.85
C GLY A 127 3.74 3.73 -8.61
N ALA A 128 2.61 3.76 -7.90
CA ALA A 128 1.29 3.67 -8.51
C ALA A 128 1.07 4.77 -9.56
N LYS A 129 1.46 6.01 -9.24
CA LYS A 129 1.38 7.12 -10.19
C LYS A 129 2.21 6.88 -11.44
N LEU A 130 3.48 6.49 -11.28
CA LEU A 130 4.38 6.25 -12.42
C LEU A 130 3.87 5.11 -13.31
N TRP A 131 3.49 3.99 -12.69
CA TRP A 131 2.94 2.84 -13.40
C TRP A 131 1.64 3.19 -14.14
N LEU A 132 0.65 3.77 -13.46
CA LEU A 132 -0.65 4.07 -14.07
C LEU A 132 -0.55 5.13 -15.16
N GLU A 133 0.29 6.16 -15.00
CA GLU A 133 0.40 7.23 -16.00
C GLU A 133 1.29 6.86 -17.19
N ARG A 134 2.29 5.99 -17.00
CA ARG A 134 3.35 5.77 -17.99
C ARG A 134 3.64 4.32 -18.35
N ALA A 135 3.07 3.35 -17.62
CA ALA A 135 3.40 1.93 -17.74
C ALA A 135 4.90 1.64 -17.61
N ILE A 136 5.57 2.40 -16.73
CA ILE A 136 6.98 2.19 -16.36
C ILE A 136 6.98 1.53 -14.99
N GLU A 137 7.61 0.37 -14.88
CA GLU A 137 7.81 -0.30 -13.59
C GLU A 137 8.73 0.56 -12.71
N PRO A 138 8.29 0.95 -11.49
CA PRO A 138 8.97 1.97 -10.71
C PRO A 138 10.19 1.49 -9.94
N THR A 139 10.30 0.19 -9.60
CA THR A 139 11.35 -0.42 -8.77
C THR A 139 11.63 0.23 -7.39
N PHE A 140 10.88 1.26 -6.99
CA PHE A 140 11.12 2.02 -5.76
C PHE A 140 11.17 1.17 -4.49
N ILE A 141 10.34 0.13 -4.40
CA ILE A 141 10.28 -0.72 -3.21
C ILE A 141 11.54 -1.58 -3.07
N VAL A 142 12.07 -2.12 -4.18
CA VAL A 142 13.32 -2.90 -4.17
C VAL A 142 14.54 -1.99 -3.97
N ASP A 143 14.55 -0.83 -4.64
CA ASP A 143 15.67 0.11 -4.59
C ASP A 143 15.78 0.85 -3.26
N ARG A 144 14.72 0.84 -2.43
CA ARG A 144 14.75 1.41 -1.09
C ARG A 144 15.54 0.56 -0.09
N PHE A 145 15.60 -0.76 -0.28
CA PHE A 145 16.36 -1.67 0.59
C PHE A 145 17.20 -2.65 -0.24
N PRO A 146 18.14 -2.13 -1.06
CA PRO A 146 18.88 -2.95 -2.01
C PRO A 146 19.72 -4.03 -1.32
N ASP A 147 20.23 -3.74 -0.12
CA ASP A 147 21.05 -4.67 0.67
C ASP A 147 20.23 -5.80 1.34
N GLN A 148 18.90 -5.71 1.32
CA GLN A 148 18.01 -6.75 1.87
C GLN A 148 17.55 -7.75 0.81
N VAL A 149 17.90 -7.51 -0.47
CA VAL A 149 17.50 -8.39 -1.57
C VAL A 149 18.18 -9.75 -1.43
N LEU A 150 17.39 -10.82 -1.54
CA LEU A 150 17.89 -12.18 -1.49
C LEU A 150 18.88 -12.42 -2.65
N PRO A 151 20.04 -13.06 -2.41
CA PRO A 151 21.06 -13.28 -3.46
C PRO A 151 20.55 -14.02 -4.70
N ASP A 152 19.55 -14.88 -4.53
CA ASP A 152 18.99 -15.70 -5.61
C ASP A 152 17.73 -15.09 -6.25
N TRP A 153 17.35 -13.86 -5.88
CA TRP A 153 16.22 -13.17 -6.51
C TRP A 153 16.53 -12.79 -7.96
N LYS A 154 15.66 -13.17 -8.90
CA LYS A 154 15.89 -12.98 -10.35
C LYS A 154 14.96 -11.98 -11.04
N GLY A 155 14.03 -11.36 -10.30
CA GLY A 155 12.96 -10.54 -10.87
C GLY A 155 11.82 -11.40 -11.40
#